data_AF-A0A498P4X0-F1
#
_entry.id   AF-A0A498P4X0-F1
#
_cell.length_a   1.000
_cell.length_b   1.000
_cell.length_c   1.000
_cell.angle_alpha   90.00
_cell.angle_beta   90.00
_cell.angle_gamma   90.00
#
_symmetry.space_group_name_H-M   'P 1'
#
loop_
_entity.id
_entity.type
_entity.pdbx_description
1 polymer ?
#
loop_
_entity_poly.entity_id
_entity_poly.type
_entity_poly.pdbx_seq_one_letter_code
_entity_poly.pdbx_strand_id
1 'polypeptide(L)'
;MVVPSAVFASVGTAGQRCTTTRRLMLHESVHDDVVERIAKAYKQIRIGDPWDPNTLYGPLHTKQAVQQYLAAIEQAKQQGGTLVCGGKVMLFIP
;
A
#
# COMPACT_ATOMS: atom_id res chain seq x y z
N MET A 1 -8.00 -17.43 -1.19
CA MET A 1 -6.80 -16.57 -1.36
C MET A 1 -7.05 -15.23 -0.69
N VAL A 2 -6.47 -14.98 0.49
CA VAL A 2 -6.68 -13.71 1.24
C VAL A 2 -5.59 -12.69 0.91
N VAL A 3 -4.32 -13.05 1.07
CA VAL A 3 -3.17 -12.13 0.92
C VAL A 3 -3.08 -11.51 -0.49
N PRO A 4 -3.06 -12.28 -1.60
CA PRO A 4 -2.95 -11.68 -2.93
C PRO A 4 -4.12 -10.75 -3.28
N SER A 5 -5.34 -11.16 -2.91
CA SER A 5 -6.57 -10.39 -3.15
C SER A 5 -6.59 -9.09 -2.35
N ALA A 6 -6.19 -9.14 -1.07
CA ALA A 6 -6.11 -7.96 -0.22
C ALA A 6 -5.08 -6.97 -0.74
N VAL A 7 -3.87 -7.45 -1.07
CA VAL A 7 -2.81 -6.60 -1.62
C VAL A 7 -3.27 -5.95 -2.91
N PHE A 8 -3.78 -6.71 -3.88
CA PHE A 8 -4.26 -6.17 -5.15
C PHE A 8 -5.38 -5.13 -4.95
N ALA A 9 -6.34 -5.41 -4.08
CA ALA A 9 -7.44 -4.49 -3.79
C ALA A 9 -6.99 -3.20 -3.08
N SER A 10 -5.92 -3.25 -2.30
CA SER A 10 -5.31 -2.09 -1.63
C SER A 10 -4.45 -1.25 -2.57
N VAL A 11 -3.66 -1.88 -3.45
CA VAL A 11 -2.61 -1.19 -4.23
C VAL A 11 -3.01 -0.83 -5.65
N GLY A 12 -4.03 -1.48 -6.21
CA GLY A 12 -4.52 -1.19 -7.56
C GLY A 12 -4.82 0.31 -7.74
N THR A 13 -4.41 0.86 -8.88
CA THR A 13 -4.43 2.31 -9.19
C THR A 13 -3.75 3.19 -8.13
N ALA A 14 -2.68 2.69 -7.52
CA ALA A 14 -1.98 3.32 -6.39
C ALA A 14 -2.91 3.61 -5.19
N GLY A 15 -3.94 2.79 -4.99
CA GLY A 15 -4.97 2.98 -3.95
C GLY A 15 -5.95 4.13 -4.23
N GLN A 16 -5.90 4.71 -5.44
CA GLN A 16 -6.81 5.79 -5.87
C GLN A 16 -8.06 5.19 -6.50
N ARG A 17 -8.81 4.41 -5.70
CA ARG A 17 -10.07 3.78 -6.09
C ARG A 17 -11.09 3.95 -4.97
N CYS A 18 -12.34 4.30 -5.30
CA CYS A 18 -13.40 4.46 -4.31
C CYS A 18 -13.69 3.18 -3.51
N THR A 19 -13.39 2.02 -4.09
CA THR A 19 -13.54 0.69 -3.50
C THR A 19 -12.20 0.06 -3.09
N THR A 20 -11.17 0.87 -2.82
CA THR A 20 -9.87 0.37 -2.35
C THR A 20 -9.98 -0.21 -0.93
N THR A 21 -9.28 -1.32 -0.67
CA THR A 21 -9.25 -1.94 0.66
C THR A 21 -8.31 -1.17 1.58
N ARG A 22 -8.86 -0.23 2.36
CA ARG A 22 -8.10 0.58 3.35
C ARG A 22 -8.05 -0.01 4.74
N ARG A 23 -8.98 -0.91 5.07
CA ARG A 23 -9.11 -1.54 6.39
C ARG A 23 -9.34 -3.03 6.20
N LEU A 24 -8.57 -3.83 6.94
CA LEU A 24 -8.70 -5.28 6.98
C LEU A 24 -8.99 -5.68 8.43
N MET A 25 -10.10 -6.37 8.65
CA MET A 25 -10.46 -6.93 9.96
C MET A 25 -10.03 -8.39 9.97
N LEU A 26 -9.19 -8.76 10.92
CA LEU A 26 -8.60 -10.09 11.03
C LEU A 26 -8.97 -10.69 12.37
N HIS A 27 -9.21 -12.00 12.38
CA HIS A 27 -9.32 -12.74 13.63
C HIS A 27 -7.96 -12.75 14.33
N GLU A 28 -7.95 -12.60 15.66
CA GLU A 28 -6.73 -12.51 16.47
C GLU A 28 -5.75 -13.67 16.20
N SER A 29 -6.28 -14.87 16.01
CA SER A 29 -5.49 -16.09 15.78
C SER A 29 -4.69 -16.11 14.47
N VAL A 30 -4.95 -15.18 13.55
CA VAL A 30 -4.26 -15.09 12.24
C VAL A 30 -3.68 -13.72 11.95
N HIS A 31 -3.85 -12.75 12.86
CA HIS A 31 -3.47 -11.35 12.65
C HIS A 31 -2.01 -11.23 12.22
N ASP A 32 -1.09 -11.75 13.02
CA ASP A 32 0.35 -11.54 12.81
C ASP A 32 0.87 -12.25 11.54
N ASP A 33 0.43 -13.49 11.28
CA ASP A 33 0.78 -14.23 10.05
C ASP A 33 0.32 -13.47 8.80
N VAL A 34 -0.92 -12.97 8.80
CA VAL A 34 -1.47 -12.24 7.66
C VAL A 34 -0.74 -10.91 7.46
N VAL A 35 -0.45 -10.16 8.53
CA VAL A 35 0.30 -8.90 8.46
C VAL A 35 1.70 -9.12 7.90
N GLU A 36 2.43 -10.13 8.38
CA GLU A 36 3.78 -10.46 7.89
C GLU A 36 3.76 -10.82 6.39
N ARG A 37 2.79 -11.65 5.98
CA ARG A 37 2.67 -12.10 4.59
C ARG A 37 2.27 -10.96 3.65
N ILE A 38 1.38 -10.06 4.09
CA ILE A 38 1.06 -8.84 3.34
C ILE A 38 2.32 -7.97 3.20
N ALA A 39 3.07 -7.75 4.28
CA ALA A 39 4.29 -6.94 4.25
C ALA A 39 5.35 -7.51 3.29
N LYS A 40 5.49 -8.84 3.22
CA LYS A 40 6.34 -9.53 2.24
C LYS A 40 5.84 -9.32 0.81
N ALA A 41 4.53 -9.47 0.57
CA ALA A 41 3.94 -9.28 -0.76
C ALA A 41 4.10 -7.85 -1.28
N TYR A 42 3.97 -6.83 -0.42
CA TYR A 42 4.19 -5.43 -0.80
C TYR A 42 5.58 -5.17 -1.39
N LYS A 43 6.61 -5.90 -0.95
CA LYS A 43 8.00 -5.77 -1.46
C LYS A 43 8.20 -6.33 -2.86
N GLN A 44 7.26 -7.14 -3.35
CA GLN A 44 7.33 -7.81 -4.66
C GLN A 44 6.61 -7.02 -5.76
N ILE A 45 5.96 -5.91 -5.41
CA ILE A 45 5.16 -5.13 -6.33
C ILE A 45 6.08 -4.31 -7.26
N ARG A 46 5.84 -4.41 -8.56
CA ARG A 46 6.47 -3.55 -9.57
C ARG A 46 5.65 -2.27 -9.76
N ILE A 47 6.25 -1.16 -9.38
CA ILE A 47 5.70 0.21 -9.53
C ILE A 47 6.57 0.89 -10.59
N GLY A 48 5.95 1.45 -11.62
CA GLY A 48 6.67 1.69 -12.88
C GLY A 48 5.96 2.65 -13.83
N ASP A 49 6.59 2.84 -15.00
CA ASP A 49 5.96 3.44 -16.18
C ASP A 49 4.71 2.62 -16.59
N PRO A 50 3.54 3.25 -16.80
CA PRO A 50 2.35 2.58 -17.32
C PRO A 50 2.51 1.94 -18.71
N TRP A 51 3.52 2.30 -19.50
CA TRP A 51 3.83 1.69 -20.80
C TRP A 51 4.62 0.39 -20.68
N ASP A 52 5.24 0.11 -19.53
CA ASP A 52 5.89 -1.17 -19.28
C ASP A 52 4.84 -2.23 -18.91
N PRO A 53 4.68 -3.31 -19.70
CA PRO A 53 3.65 -4.33 -19.47
C PRO A 53 3.83 -5.09 -18.14
N ASN A 54 4.99 -4.97 -17.49
CA ASN A 54 5.26 -5.59 -16.20
C ASN A 54 4.89 -4.70 -15.02
N THR A 55 4.60 -3.41 -15.24
CA THR A 55 4.17 -2.48 -14.19
C THR A 55 2.79 -2.85 -13.70
N LEU A 56 2.62 -2.98 -12.37
CA LEU A 56 1.30 -3.21 -11.78
C LEU A 56 0.49 -1.91 -11.65
N TYR A 57 1.14 -0.83 -11.21
CA TYR A 57 0.55 0.50 -11.14
C TYR A 57 1.62 1.60 -11.11
N GLY A 58 1.21 2.81 -11.49
CA GLY A 58 2.06 4.00 -11.55
C GLY A 58 1.95 4.90 -10.30
N PRO A 59 2.33 6.19 -10.41
CA PRO A 59 2.36 7.11 -9.28
C PRO A 59 0.96 7.54 -8.78
N LEU A 60 0.94 8.21 -7.63
CA LEU A 60 -0.19 9.05 -7.22
C LEU A 60 -0.40 10.21 -8.20
N HIS A 61 -1.64 10.70 -8.29
CA HIS A 61 -2.03 11.69 -9.29
C HIS A 61 -1.32 13.03 -9.14
N THR A 62 -1.05 13.49 -7.91
CA THR A 62 -0.45 14.81 -7.66
C THR A 62 0.54 14.80 -6.50
N LYS A 63 1.43 15.79 -6.47
CA LYS A 63 2.32 16.04 -5.32
C LYS A 63 1.54 16.30 -4.02
N GLN A 64 0.38 16.96 -4.12
CA GLN A 64 -0.50 17.19 -2.95
C GLN A 64 -1.02 15.87 -2.38
N ALA A 65 -1.40 14.91 -3.23
CA ALA A 65 -1.82 13.58 -2.77
C ALA A 65 -0.69 12.86 -2.02
N VAL A 66 0.56 12.99 -2.49
CA VAL A 66 1.74 12.46 -1.77
C VAL A 66 1.85 13.08 -0.37
N GLN A 67 1.74 14.41 -0.25
CA GLN A 67 1.80 15.09 1.05
C GLN A 67 0.68 14.64 2.00
N GLN A 68 -0.54 14.47 1.48
CA GLN A 68 -1.68 13.98 2.26
C GLN A 68 -1.44 12.56 2.78
N TYR A 69 -0.89 11.66 1.96
CA TYR A 69 -0.53 10.31 2.38
C TYR A 69 0.55 10.32 3.49
N LEU A 70 1.58 11.14 3.35
CA LEU A 70 2.62 11.27 4.38
C LEU A 70 2.05 11.80 5.70
N ALA A 71 1.20 12.82 5.64
CA ALA A 71 0.53 13.36 6.83
C ALA A 71 -0.36 12.31 7.51
N ALA A 72 -1.10 11.51 6.73
CA ALA A 72 -1.93 10.43 7.27
C ALA A 72 -1.10 9.33 7.95
N ILE A 73 0.07 8.99 7.40
CA ILE A 73 0.99 8.03 8.02
C ILE A 73 1.53 8.56 9.35
N GLU A 74 1.93 9.83 9.41
CA GLU A 74 2.40 10.43 10.67
C GLU A 74 1.29 10.52 11.72
N GLN A 75 0.08 10.89 11.31
CA GLN A 75 -1.08 10.89 12.19
C GLN A 75 -1.36 9.48 12.75
N ALA A 76 -1.29 8.43 11.92
CA ALA A 76 -1.48 7.06 12.36
C ALA A 76 -0.42 6.62 13.38
N LYS A 77 0.84 7.02 13.21
CA LYS A 77 1.91 6.75 14.20
C LYS A 77 1.66 7.48 15.52
N GLN A 78 1.25 8.74 15.48
CA GLN A 78 0.91 9.54 16.67
C GLN A 78 -0.26 8.94 17.47
N GLN A 79 -1.18 8.23 16.79
CA GLN A 79 -2.28 7.51 17.39
C GLN A 79 -1.89 6.12 17.95
N GLY A 80 -0.59 5.77 17.93
CA GLY A 80 -0.08 4.47 18.40
C GLY A 80 -0.01 3.38 17.34
N GLY A 81 -0.25 3.71 16.06
CA GLY A 81 -0.12 2.77 14.95
C GLY A 81 1.35 2.43 14.63
N THR A 82 1.60 1.20 14.18
CA THR A 82 2.92 0.77 13.74
C THR A 82 3.01 0.74 12.21
N LEU A 83 4.00 1.43 11.64
CA LEU A 83 4.29 1.37 10.20
C LEU A 83 5.07 0.09 9.87
N VAL A 84 4.37 -0.94 9.39
CA VAL A 84 4.98 -2.25 9.09
C VAL A 84 5.85 -2.22 7.83
N CYS A 85 5.46 -1.47 6.79
CA CYS A 85 6.25 -1.32 5.57
C CYS A 85 5.94 -0.01 4.82
N GLY A 86 6.82 0.39 3.91
CA GLY A 86 6.61 1.57 3.06
C GLY A 86 6.85 2.90 3.79
N GLY A 87 5.97 3.87 3.56
CA GLY A 87 6.02 5.21 4.16
C GLY A 87 7.15 6.11 3.68
N LYS A 88 7.63 5.90 2.45
CA LYS A 88 8.65 6.72 1.80
C LYS A 88 8.17 7.14 0.41
N VAL A 89 8.57 8.34 -0.01
CA VAL A 89 8.34 8.81 -1.38
C VAL A 89 9.37 8.18 -2.31
N MET A 90 8.90 7.62 -3.42
CA MET A 90 9.77 7.17 -4.52
C MET A 90 9.92 8.32 -5.50
N LEU A 91 11.11 8.92 -5.55
CA LEU A 91 11.43 10.05 -6.43
C LEU A 91 11.78 9.63 -7.86
N PHE A 92 12.11 8.35 -8.06
CA PHE A 92 12.37 7.75 -9.35
C PHE A 92 11.54 6.48 -9.48
N ILE A 93 10.71 6.44 -10.51
CA ILE A 93 10.00 5.24 -10.92
C ILE A 93 10.78 4.72 -12.13
N PRO A 94 11.45 3.55 -12.02
CA PRO A 94 12.20 2.98 -13.14
C PRO A 94 11.29 2.55 -14.29
#